data_AF-A0A2H0L5Z5-F1
#
_entry.id   AF-A0A2H0L5Z5-F1
#
_cell.length_a   1.000
_cell.length_b   1.000
_cell.length_c   1.000
_cell.angle_alpha   90.00
_cell.angle_beta   90.00
_cell.angle_gamma   90.00
#
_symmetry.space_group_name_H-M   'P 1'
#
loop_
_entity.id
_entity.type
_entity.pdbx_description
1 polymer ?
#
loop_
_entity_poly.entity_id
_entity_poly.type
_entity_poly.pdbx_seq_one_letter_code
_entity_poly.pdbx_strand_id
1 'polypeptide(L)' 'GLSPGNYDWAGNSVCLKDSGAIYLQESNLLAGSSATMSDCVEKLRHLLNLNDEDIQKIVYINPQKLLNNS' A
#
# COMPACT_ATOMS: atom_id res chain seq x y z
N GLY A 1 9.74 -0.34 6.59
CA GLY A 1 8.44 -0.57 7.26
C GLY A 1 8.67 -1.23 8.61
N LEU A 2 7.60 -1.73 9.25
CA LEU A 2 7.69 -2.60 10.43
C LEU A 2 8.18 -4.01 10.04
N SER A 3 8.76 -4.74 10.98
CA SER A 3 9.13 -6.14 10.80
C SER A 3 7.88 -7.03 10.75
N PRO A 4 7.94 -8.22 10.11
CA PRO A 4 6.89 -9.22 10.24
C PRO A 4 6.58 -9.55 11.70
N GLY A 5 5.31 -9.76 12.02
CA GLY A 5 4.87 -9.95 13.40
C GLY A 5 3.39 -9.65 13.62
N ASN A 6 2.98 -9.75 14.89
CA ASN A 6 1.61 -9.47 15.31
C ASN A 6 1.49 -8.05 15.87
N TYR A 7 0.41 -7.37 15.53
CA TYR A 7 0.16 -5.98 15.90
C TYR A 7 -1.32 -5.80 16.26
N ASP A 8 -1.61 -4.84 17.12
CA ASP A 8 -2.97 -4.37 17.35
C ASP A 8 -3.25 -3.17 16.43
N TRP A 9 -4.35 -3.25 15.69
CA TRP A 9 -4.76 -2.20 14.77
C TRP A 9 -6.28 -2.02 14.78
N ALA A 10 -6.72 -0.79 15.11
CA ALA A 10 -8.14 -0.44 15.20
C ALA A 10 -8.98 -1.42 16.04
N GLY A 11 -8.42 -1.93 17.14
CA GLY A 11 -9.08 -2.89 18.03
C GLY A 11 -9.06 -4.35 17.56
N ASN A 12 -8.36 -4.66 16.45
CA ASN A 12 -8.22 -6.01 15.91
C ASN A 12 -6.76 -6.46 15.99
N SER A 13 -6.53 -7.75 16.23
CA SER A 13 -5.20 -8.34 16.08
C SER A 13 -4.92 -8.68 14.63
N VAL A 14 -3.83 -8.12 14.09
CA VAL A 14 -3.37 -8.33 12.72
C VAL A 14 -1.99 -8.97 12.69
N CYS A 15 -1.71 -9.74 11.64
CA CYS A 15 -0.43 -10.38 11.39
C CYS A 15 0.18 -9.83 10.09
N LEU A 16 1.33 -9.16 10.20
CA LEU A 16 2.18 -8.80 9.07
C LEU A 16 3.06 -10.01 8.72
N LYS A 17 2.85 -10.57 7.53
CA LYS A 17 3.66 -11.67 6.99
C LYS A 17 4.96 -11.15 6.39
N ASP A 18 5.93 -12.04 6.20
CA ASP A 18 7.19 -11.75 5.50
C ASP A 18 6.98 -11.23 4.06
N SER A 19 5.86 -11.60 3.45
CA SER A 19 5.46 -11.10 2.12
C SER A 19 5.01 -9.63 2.10
N GLY A 20 4.86 -9.00 3.26
CA GLY A 20 4.31 -7.64 3.41
C GLY A 20 2.78 -7.56 3.42
N ALA A 21 2.10 -8.70 3.31
CA ALA A 21 0.64 -8.77 3.45
C ALA A 21 0.23 -8.73 4.93
N ILE A 22 -0.82 -7.97 5.23
CA ILE A 22 -1.38 -7.85 6.58
C ILE A 22 -2.72 -8.59 6.59
N TYR A 23 -2.91 -9.49 7.55
CA TYR A 23 -4.14 -10.27 7.71
C TYR A 23 -4.76 -10.08 9.09
N LEU A 24 -6.10 -10.02 9.16
CA LEU A 24 -6.83 -10.18 10.42
C LEU A 24 -6.60 -11.60 10.94
N GLN A 25 -6.20 -11.75 12.20
CA GLN A 25 -5.93 -13.09 12.75
C GLN A 25 -7.19 -13.95 12.88
N GLU A 26 -8.33 -13.35 13.23
CA GLU A 26 -9.57 -14.09 13.50
C GLU A 26 -10.19 -14.71 12.23
N SER A 27 -10.11 -14.00 11.11
CA SER A 27 -10.79 -14.36 9.86
C SER A 27 -9.86 -14.69 8.70
N ASN A 28 -8.56 -14.46 8.87
CA ASN A 28 -7.54 -14.58 7.83
C ASN A 28 -7.85 -13.77 6.55
N LEU A 29 -8.60 -12.67 6.69
CA LEU A 29 -8.89 -11.72 5.62
C LEU A 29 -7.79 -10.66 5.54
N LEU A 30 -7.56 -10.12 4.34
CA LEU A 30 -6.61 -9.02 4.16
C LEU A 30 -7.06 -7.77 4.93
N ALA A 31 -6.13 -7.19 5.69
CA ALA A 31 -6.33 -6.02 6.53
C ALA A 31 -5.47 -4.82 6.10
N GLY A 32 -5.03 -4.81 4.84
CA GLY A 32 -4.16 -3.78 4.28
C GLY A 32 -2.85 -4.35 3.73
N SER A 33 -1.85 -3.48 3.57
CA SER A 33 -0.53 -3.85 3.07
C SER A 33 0.55 -3.05 3.78
N SER A 34 1.77 -3.59 3.85
CA SER A 34 2.95 -2.86 4.27
C SER A 34 3.70 -2.19 3.11
N ALA A 35 3.11 -2.15 1.92
CA ALA A 35 3.75 -1.59 0.73
C ALA A 35 3.94 -0.08 0.90
N THR A 36 5.16 0.39 0.64
CA THR A 36 5.49 1.81 0.61
C THR A 36 5.16 2.40 -0.75
N MET A 37 5.18 3.74 -0.84
CA MET A 37 4.94 4.38 -2.14
C MET A 37 6.01 4.05 -3.18
N SER A 38 7.26 3.89 -2.75
CA SER A 38 8.34 3.44 -3.64
C SER A 38 8.08 2.04 -4.18
N ASP A 39 7.65 1.09 -3.33
CA ASP A 39 7.31 -0.27 -3.77
C ASP A 39 6.18 -0.26 -4.81
N CYS A 40 5.18 0.60 -4.60
CA CYS A 40 4.08 0.76 -5.54
C CYS A 40 4.54 1.37 -6.88
N VAL A 41 5.41 2.39 -6.86
CA VAL A 41 5.97 2.99 -8.08
C VAL A 41 6.76 1.95 -8.88
N GLU A 42 7.65 1.20 -8.23
CA GLU A 42 8.44 0.17 -8.90
C GLU A 42 7.55 -0.90 -9.53
N LYS A 43 6.53 -1.38 -8.79
CA LYS A 43 5.55 -2.34 -9.32
C LYS A 43 4.76 -1.79 -10.49
N LEU A 44 4.31 -0.53 -10.44
CA LEU A 44 3.56 0.09 -11.54
C LEU A 44 4.41 0.19 -12.81
N ARG A 45 5.69 0.58 -12.67
CA ARG A 45 6.63 0.61 -13.80
C ARG A 45 6.82 -0.79 -14.38
N HIS A 46 7.04 -1.78 -13.54
CA HIS A 46 7.32 -3.14 -13.99
C HIS A 46 6.09 -3.82 -14.61
N LEU A 47 4.91 -3.70 -14.00
CA LEU A 47 3.71 -4.42 -14.44
C LEU A 47 3.00 -3.76 -15.61
N LEU A 48 3.05 -2.43 -15.71
CA LEU A 48 2.27 -1.65 -16.68
C LEU A 48 3.15 -0.89 -17.68
N ASN A 49 4.48 -0.98 -17.54
CA ASN A 49 5.45 -0.31 -18.41
C ASN A 49 5.21 1.21 -18.55
N LEU A 50 4.83 1.85 -17.45
CA LEU A 50 4.52 3.28 -17.40
C LEU A 50 5.79 4.12 -17.39
N ASN A 51 5.74 5.24 -18.12
CA ASN A 51 6.80 6.26 -18.11
C ASN A 51 6.70 7.16 -16.85
N ASP A 52 7.68 8.05 -16.70
CA ASP A 52 7.77 8.95 -15.54
C ASP A 52 6.58 9.90 -15.41
N GLU A 53 6.04 10.39 -16.53
CA GLU A 53 4.90 11.30 -16.54
C GLU A 53 3.63 10.61 -16.04
N ASP A 54 3.38 9.38 -16.49
CA ASP A 54 2.23 8.58 -16.05
C ASP A 54 2.34 8.22 -14.57
N ILE A 55 3.54 7.87 -14.11
CA ILE A 55 3.79 7.62 -12.69
C ILE A 55 3.50 8.88 -11.87
N GLN A 56 4.01 10.06 -12.26
CA GLN A 56 3.75 11.30 -11.53
C GLN A 56 2.26 11.65 -11.47
N LYS A 57 1.50 11.38 -12.55
CA LYS A 57 0.05 11.56 -12.56
C LYS A 57 -0.63 10.71 -11.51
N ILE A 58 -0.28 9.43 -11.41
CA ILE A 58 -0.92 8.47 -10.51
C ILE A 58 -0.57 8.73 -9.04
N VAL A 59 0.71 8.93 -8.74
CA VAL A 59 1.17 8.94 -7.33
C VAL A 59 1.10 10.31 -6.66
N TYR A 60 0.94 11.38 -7.43
CA TYR A 60 0.97 12.75 -6.89
C TYR A 60 -0.06 13.69 -7.51
N ILE A 61 -0.01 13.94 -8.82
CA ILE A 61 -0.79 15.03 -9.45
C ILE A 61 -2.29 14.79 -9.34
N ASN A 62 -2.77 13.58 -9.64
CA ASN A 62 -4.20 13.28 -9.59
C ASN A 62 -4.73 13.27 -8.15
N PRO A 63 -4.08 12.60 -7.17
CA PRO A 63 -4.45 12.72 -5.77
C PRO A 63 -4.51 14.16 -5.27
N GLN A 64 -3.51 14.99 -5.61
CA GLN A 64 -3.48 16.40 -5.21
C GLN A 64 -4.66 17.19 -5.79
N LYS A 65 -4.99 16.99 -7.08
CA LYS A 65 -6.15 17.62 -7.71
C LYS A 65 -7.46 17.23 -7.04
N LEU A 66 -7.61 15.96 -6.66
CA LEU A 66 -8.82 15.49 -5.97
C LEU A 66 -9.03 16.18 -4.63
N LEU A 67 -7.95 16.36 -3.85
CA LEU A 67 -8.02 17.01 -2.54
C LEU A 67 -8.27 18.52 -2.65
N ASN A 68 -7.70 19.18 -3.67
CA ASN A 68 -7.83 20.63 -3.86
C ASN A 68 -9.15 21.06 -4.53
N ASN A 69 -9.96 20.11 -4.99
CA ASN A 69 -11.27 20.37 -5.59
C ASN A 69 -12.43 20.23 -4.58
N SER A 70 -12.15 20.26 -3.27
CA SER A 70 -13.12 20.21 -2.17
C SER A 70 -13.44 21.58 -1.60
#